data_AF-L5LFA4-F1
#
_entry.id   AF-L5LFA4-F1
#
_cell.length_a   1.000
_cell.length_b   1.000
_cell.length_c   1.000
_cell.angle_alpha   90.00
_cell.angle_beta   90.00
_cell.angle_gamma   90.00
#
_symmetry.space_group_name_H-M   'P 1'
#
loop_
_entity.id
_entity.type
_entity.pdbx_description
1 polymer ?
#
loop_
_entity_poly.entity_id
_entity_poly.type
_entity_poly.pdbx_seq_one_letter_code
_entity_poly.pdbx_strand_id
1 'polypeptide(L)'
;MRLQSHPTLLLLLSGALVLTPSWAGGADRGAGSGSHTFQRMIGCDLGPDGRLLRGYLQYAYDGADYIALNEDLTSWTTADMAAQITRRKWEAAGGAELVRSYLEGECMEWLQIHLEKGKETLQRTDPPKAHVTHHPVSEREVTLRCWALGFYPADISLTWQRDGEDQTQDMELVETRPAGDGTFQKWAAVGVPPGEEQRYTCHVQHEGLPEPLTLRWVEEGP
;
A
#
# COMPACT_ATOMS: atom_id res chain seq x y z
N MET A 1 -8.16 -5.16 10.66
CA MET A 1 -7.19 -4.96 9.57
C MET A 1 -6.67 -6.33 9.15
N ARG A 2 -7.22 -6.90 8.08
CA ARG A 2 -6.69 -8.12 7.45
C ARG A 2 -5.78 -7.68 6.32
N LEU A 3 -4.46 -7.76 6.50
CA LEU A 3 -3.52 -7.74 5.37
C LEU A 3 -3.45 -9.14 4.77
N GLN A 4 -4.20 -9.35 3.70
CA GLN A 4 -3.84 -10.33 2.69
C GLN A 4 -3.84 -9.62 1.34
N SER A 5 -2.67 -9.10 0.95
CA SER A 5 -2.38 -8.76 -0.44
C SER A 5 -1.41 -9.80 -1.00
N HIS A 6 -1.79 -10.40 -2.13
CA HIS A 6 -0.88 -11.18 -2.97
C HIS A 6 0.03 -10.24 -3.77
N PRO A 7 1.20 -10.73 -4.22
CA PRO A 7 2.32 -9.89 -4.57
C PRO A 7 2.15 -9.27 -5.96
N THR A 8 3.00 -8.26 -6.22
CA THR A 8 3.24 -7.56 -7.49
C THR A 8 2.55 -6.20 -7.60
N LEU A 9 3.25 -5.13 -7.20
CA LEU A 9 3.82 -4.13 -8.12
C LEU A 9 4.55 -3.07 -7.28
N LEU A 10 5.88 -3.05 -7.34
CA LEU A 10 6.69 -1.90 -6.92
C LEU A 10 6.61 -0.86 -8.05
N LEU A 11 6.10 0.34 -7.77
CA LEU A 11 6.39 1.53 -8.55
C LEU A 11 6.94 2.62 -7.63
N LEU A 12 8.24 2.86 -7.77
CA LEU A 12 8.95 3.96 -7.15
C LEU A 12 8.58 5.26 -7.87
N LEU A 13 7.86 6.17 -7.20
CA LEU A 13 7.79 7.57 -7.63
C LEU A 13 8.93 8.36 -6.97
N SER A 14 10.03 8.52 -7.71
CA SER A 14 11.08 9.49 -7.38
C SER A 14 10.88 10.75 -8.22
N GLY A 15 10.30 11.78 -7.61
CA GLY A 15 10.37 13.15 -8.12
C GLY A 15 11.65 13.82 -7.61
N ALA A 16 12.71 13.82 -8.41
CA ALA A 16 13.93 14.58 -8.10
C ALA A 16 13.82 16.00 -8.66
N LEU A 17 13.68 17.00 -7.78
CA LEU A 17 13.96 18.39 -8.13
C LEU A 17 15.48 18.57 -8.17
N VAL A 18 16.07 18.59 -9.37
CA VAL A 18 17.51 18.84 -9.55
C VAL A 18 17.78 20.32 -9.36
N LEU A 19 18.39 20.69 -8.24
CA LEU A 19 19.06 21.98 -8.07
C LEU A 19 20.56 21.74 -8.18
N THR A 20 21.18 22.23 -9.25
CA THR A 20 22.64 22.22 -9.40
C THR A 20 23.23 23.48 -8.76
N PRO A 21 24.19 23.36 -7.83
CA PRO A 21 25.24 24.35 -7.68
C PRO A 21 26.42 23.91 -8.55
N SER A 22 26.81 24.76 -9.51
CA SER A 22 28.22 24.85 -9.89
C SER A 22 29.02 25.13 -8.61
N TRP A 23 30.21 24.58 -8.41
CA TRP A 23 31.50 25.21 -8.70
C TRP A 23 32.60 24.20 -8.32
N ALA A 24 33.73 24.27 -9.02
CA ALA A 24 34.84 23.31 -9.02
C ALA A 24 35.72 23.29 -7.76
N GLY A 25 36.39 22.16 -7.51
CA GLY A 25 37.56 22.06 -6.63
C GLY A 25 37.74 20.66 -6.02
N GLY A 26 38.78 19.93 -6.43
CA GLY A 26 39.02 18.55 -6.03
C GLY A 26 39.57 18.34 -4.62
N ALA A 27 39.23 17.19 -4.04
CA ALA A 27 40.05 16.41 -3.11
C ALA A 27 39.34 15.05 -2.90
N ASP A 28 39.84 14.02 -3.56
CA ASP A 28 39.48 12.61 -3.29
C ASP A 28 40.23 12.14 -2.03
N ARG A 29 39.60 11.25 -1.27
CA ARG A 29 39.89 10.76 0.11
C ARG A 29 39.30 11.58 1.25
N GLY A 30 37.99 11.45 1.43
CA GLY A 30 37.34 11.56 2.73
C GLY A 30 36.11 10.67 2.71
N ALA A 31 35.90 9.88 3.78
CA ALA A 31 34.57 9.34 4.06
C ALA A 31 33.65 10.56 4.13
N GLY A 32 32.88 10.79 3.06
CA GLY A 32 32.08 11.98 2.92
C GLY A 32 31.15 12.10 4.12
N SER A 33 30.98 13.31 4.63
CA SER A 33 29.94 13.64 5.61
C SER A 33 28.55 13.57 4.96
N GLY A 34 28.22 12.40 4.40
CA GLY A 34 26.97 12.10 3.75
C GLY A 34 25.86 11.99 4.79
N SER A 35 24.68 12.52 4.46
CA SER A 35 23.48 12.25 5.23
C SER A 35 23.05 10.82 4.96
N HIS A 36 22.88 10.02 6.01
CA HIS A 36 22.39 8.65 5.93
C HIS A 36 21.07 8.50 6.67
N THR A 37 20.26 7.55 6.24
CA THR A 37 18.94 7.28 6.82
C THR A 37 18.90 5.85 7.36
N PHE A 38 18.40 5.69 8.59
CA PHE A 38 18.15 4.38 9.19
C PHE A 38 16.69 4.29 9.60
N GLN A 39 15.98 3.28 9.08
CA GLN A 39 14.54 3.12 9.28
C GLN A 39 14.28 1.83 10.04
N ARG A 40 13.28 1.86 10.92
CA ARG A 40 12.79 0.68 11.64
C ARG A 40 11.27 0.63 11.54
N MET A 41 10.73 -0.53 11.19
CA MET A 41 9.32 -0.85 11.34
C MET A 41 9.18 -2.02 12.32
N ILE A 42 8.29 -1.87 13.30
CA ILE A 42 7.93 -2.90 14.28
C ILE A 42 6.41 -2.84 14.48
N GLY A 43 5.75 -3.99 14.54
CA GLY A 43 4.30 -4.04 14.71
C GLY A 43 3.76 -5.46 14.78
N CYS A 44 2.49 -5.58 15.13
CA CYS A 44 1.75 -6.83 15.22
C CYS A 44 0.37 -6.67 14.56
N ASP A 45 -0.06 -7.71 13.85
CA ASP A 45 -1.40 -7.81 13.30
C ASP A 45 -2.26 -8.71 14.20
N LEU A 46 -3.48 -8.26 14.46
CA LEU A 46 -4.48 -9.00 15.24
C LEU A 46 -5.31 -9.91 14.32
N GLY A 47 -5.34 -11.20 14.62
CA GLY A 47 -6.17 -12.18 13.97
C GLY A 47 -7.65 -12.08 14.38
N PRO A 48 -8.57 -12.74 13.64
CA PRO A 48 -10.00 -12.76 13.96
C PRO A 48 -10.32 -13.37 15.34
N ASP A 49 -9.43 -14.23 15.84
CA ASP A 49 -9.52 -14.89 17.16
C ASP A 49 -8.93 -14.04 18.29
N GLY A 50 -8.48 -12.82 17.99
CA GLY A 50 -7.85 -11.91 18.95
C GLY A 50 -6.40 -12.27 19.27
N ARG A 51 -5.77 -13.19 18.53
CA ARG A 51 -4.37 -13.60 18.74
C ARG A 51 -3.44 -12.98 17.69
N LEU A 52 -2.13 -13.10 17.92
CA LEU A 52 -1.13 -12.62 16.98
C LEU A 52 -1.27 -13.38 15.66
N LEU A 53 -1.62 -12.64 14.60
CA LEU A 53 -1.64 -13.18 13.24
C LEU A 53 -0.26 -13.10 12.62
N ARG A 54 0.42 -11.96 12.78
CA ARG A 54 1.72 -11.70 12.20
C ARG A 54 2.48 -10.66 13.01
N GLY A 55 3.76 -10.89 13.22
CA GLY A 55 4.67 -9.94 13.85
C GLY A 55 5.69 -9.42 12.85
N TYR A 56 6.15 -8.19 13.05
CA TYR A 56 7.11 -7.54 12.17
C TYR A 56 8.23 -6.90 12.98
N LEU A 57 9.46 -7.09 12.50
CA LEU A 57 10.59 -6.23 12.83
C LEU A 57 11.51 -6.17 11.62
N GLN A 58 11.63 -5.00 10.99
CA GLN A 58 12.48 -4.82 9.83
C GLN A 58 13.22 -3.48 9.88
N TYR A 59 14.42 -3.49 9.33
CA TYR A 59 15.29 -2.34 9.24
C TYR A 59 15.71 -2.10 7.80
N ALA A 60 15.82 -0.82 7.44
CA ALA A 60 16.36 -0.36 6.17
C ALA A 60 17.45 0.69 6.40
N TYR A 61 18.45 0.72 5.52
CA TYR A 61 19.55 1.68 5.51
C TYR A 61 19.61 2.35 4.14
N ASP A 62 19.57 3.68 4.12
CA ASP A 62 19.51 4.51 2.91
C ASP A 62 18.40 4.09 1.93
N GLY A 63 17.25 3.68 2.47
CA GLY A 63 16.07 3.25 1.71
C GLY A 63 16.13 1.83 1.15
N ALA A 64 17.23 1.10 1.37
CA ALA A 64 17.37 -0.30 1.01
C ALA A 64 17.14 -1.21 2.22
N ASP A 65 16.50 -2.37 2.01
CA ASP A 65 16.34 -3.38 3.05
C ASP A 65 17.71 -3.75 3.66
N TYR A 66 17.74 -3.94 4.98
CA TYR A 66 18.97 -4.27 5.70
C TYR A 66 18.84 -5.63 6.41
N ILE A 67 17.94 -5.73 7.39
CA ILE A 67 17.67 -6.98 8.12
C ILE A 67 16.21 -7.03 8.55
N ALA A 68 15.57 -8.19 8.44
CA ALA A 68 14.19 -8.41 8.83
C ALA A 68 14.03 -9.72 9.62
N LEU A 69 13.18 -9.69 10.65
CA LEU A 69 12.72 -10.88 11.35
C LEU A 69 11.74 -11.63 10.45
N ASN A 70 11.95 -12.92 10.28
CA ASN A 70 11.08 -13.76 9.46
C ASN A 70 9.75 -14.04 10.17
N GLU A 71 8.76 -14.50 9.40
CA GLU A 71 7.41 -14.79 9.90
C GLU A 71 7.41 -15.87 11.01
N ASP A 72 8.44 -16.71 11.07
CA ASP A 72 8.63 -17.69 12.15
C ASP A 72 9.02 -17.08 13.51
N LEU A 73 9.32 -15.78 13.54
CA LEU A 73 9.77 -15.00 14.70
C LEU A 73 11.00 -15.60 15.41
N THR A 74 11.79 -16.42 14.73
CA THR A 74 13.05 -17.03 15.22
C THR A 74 14.25 -16.67 14.38
N SER A 75 14.06 -16.48 13.08
CA SER A 75 15.14 -16.39 12.11
C SER A 75 15.13 -15.04 11.40
N TRP A 76 16.26 -14.69 10.76
CA TRP A 76 16.47 -13.38 10.16
C TRP A 76 16.83 -13.51 8.67
N THR A 77 16.23 -12.65 7.85
CA THR A 77 16.66 -12.40 6.48
C THR A 77 17.56 -11.16 6.45
N THR A 78 18.70 -11.25 5.76
CA THR A 78 19.71 -10.18 5.67
C THR A 78 19.96 -9.80 4.22
N ALA A 79 20.05 -8.50 3.92
CA ALA A 79 20.25 -8.02 2.57
C ALA A 79 21.71 -8.11 2.08
N ASP A 80 22.69 -7.88 2.96
CA ASP A 80 24.11 -7.85 2.59
C ASP A 80 25.05 -8.40 3.68
N MET A 81 26.36 -8.32 3.42
CA MET A 81 27.39 -8.80 4.35
C MET A 81 27.48 -7.99 5.65
N ALA A 82 27.12 -6.71 5.64
CA ALA A 82 27.08 -5.90 6.85
C ALA A 82 25.91 -6.34 7.74
N ALA A 83 24.74 -6.57 7.14
CA ALA A 83 23.57 -7.12 7.82
C ALA A 83 23.84 -8.51 8.41
N GLN A 84 24.65 -9.35 7.75
CA GLN A 84 25.08 -10.63 8.33
C GLN A 84 25.88 -10.47 9.63
N ILE A 85 26.68 -9.41 9.76
CA ILE A 85 27.41 -9.12 11.02
C ILE A 85 26.40 -8.77 12.12
N THR A 86 25.39 -7.95 11.82
CA THR A 86 24.30 -7.64 12.75
C THR A 86 23.55 -8.91 13.16
N ARG A 87 23.16 -9.74 12.20
CA ARG A 87 22.46 -11.01 12.44
C ARG A 87 23.20 -11.87 13.46
N ARG A 88 24.51 -12.12 13.26
CA ARG A 88 25.32 -12.93 14.19
C ARG A 88 25.31 -12.39 15.61
N LYS A 89 25.38 -11.05 15.76
CA LYS A 89 25.32 -10.41 17.08
C LYS A 89 23.96 -10.57 17.74
N TRP A 90 22.88 -10.42 16.97
CA TRP A 90 21.52 -10.56 17.50
C TRP A 90 21.16 -12.01 17.83
N GLU A 91 21.57 -12.97 17.00
CA GLU A 91 21.42 -14.39 17.30
C GLU A 91 22.18 -14.77 18.58
N ALA A 92 23.44 -14.32 18.72
CA ALA A 92 24.22 -14.56 19.94
C ALA A 92 23.60 -13.92 21.20
N ALA A 93 22.81 -12.86 21.05
CA ALA A 93 22.13 -12.17 22.13
C ALA A 93 20.67 -12.63 22.36
N GLY A 94 20.18 -13.64 21.63
CA GLY A 94 18.78 -14.07 21.72
C GLY A 94 17.78 -13.02 21.24
N GLY A 95 18.18 -12.13 20.33
CA GLY A 95 17.38 -10.98 19.92
C GLY A 95 16.00 -11.32 19.35
N ALA A 96 15.86 -12.47 18.67
CA ALA A 96 14.57 -12.91 18.15
C ALA A 96 13.56 -13.23 19.27
N GLU A 97 14.01 -13.87 20.36
CA GLU A 97 13.16 -14.21 21.50
C GLU A 97 12.66 -12.96 22.23
N LEU A 98 13.54 -11.97 22.43
CA LEU A 98 13.16 -10.68 23.02
C LEU A 98 12.08 -9.97 22.20
N VAL A 99 12.26 -9.91 20.88
CA VAL A 99 11.32 -9.25 19.97
C VAL A 99 10.01 -10.02 19.91
N ARG A 100 10.06 -11.35 19.86
CA ARG A 100 8.85 -12.19 19.91
C ARG A 100 8.06 -11.94 21.19
N SER A 101 8.71 -11.91 22.35
CA SER A 101 8.03 -11.66 23.63
C SER A 101 7.28 -10.32 23.63
N TYR A 102 7.86 -9.27 23.04
CA TYR A 102 7.17 -7.99 22.85
C TYR A 102 5.98 -8.10 21.88
N LEU A 103 6.18 -8.76 20.74
CA LEU A 103 5.17 -8.88 19.69
C LEU A 103 3.97 -9.72 20.12
N GLU A 104 4.18 -10.78 20.89
CA GLU A 104 3.11 -11.65 21.42
C GLU A 104 2.46 -11.09 22.69
N GLY A 105 3.16 -10.23 23.42
CA GLY A 105 2.70 -9.61 24.67
C GLY A 105 2.25 -8.17 24.49
N GLU A 106 3.14 -7.22 24.81
CA GLU A 106 2.82 -5.79 24.90
C GLU A 106 2.18 -5.23 23.62
N CYS A 107 2.69 -5.61 22.45
CA CYS A 107 2.15 -5.11 21.19
C CYS A 107 0.66 -5.46 21.05
N MET A 108 0.30 -6.71 21.36
CA MET A 108 -1.07 -7.21 21.28
C MET A 108 -1.97 -6.56 22.32
N GLU A 109 -1.50 -6.44 23.56
CA GLU A 109 -2.23 -5.79 24.65
C GLU A 109 -2.56 -4.34 24.30
N TRP A 110 -1.55 -3.58 23.86
CA TRP A 110 -1.76 -2.20 23.44
C TRP A 110 -2.71 -2.11 22.25
N LEU A 111 -2.54 -2.96 21.23
CA LEU A 111 -3.43 -2.94 20.06
C LEU A 111 -4.89 -3.16 20.46
N GLN A 112 -5.17 -4.13 21.33
CA GLN A 112 -6.52 -4.39 21.84
C GLN A 112 -7.08 -3.19 22.62
N ILE A 113 -6.29 -2.56 23.49
CA ILE A 113 -6.69 -1.36 24.23
C ILE A 113 -7.04 -0.20 23.27
N HIS A 114 -6.22 0.02 22.24
CA HIS A 114 -6.47 1.09 21.26
C HIS A 114 -7.71 0.80 20.42
N LEU A 115 -7.92 -0.45 20.00
CA LEU A 115 -9.10 -0.87 19.26
C LEU A 115 -10.39 -0.68 20.06
N GLU A 116 -10.37 -0.96 21.36
CA GLU A 116 -11.53 -0.75 22.23
C GLU A 116 -11.78 0.75 22.45
N LYS A 117 -10.74 1.52 22.81
CA LYS A 117 -10.86 2.97 23.05
C LYS A 117 -11.22 3.77 21.79
N GLY A 118 -10.73 3.34 20.63
CA GLY A 118 -10.91 3.99 19.35
C GLY A 118 -11.94 3.31 18.46
N LYS A 119 -12.81 2.46 19.01
CA LYS A 119 -13.72 1.58 18.26
C LYS A 119 -14.51 2.29 17.16
N GLU A 120 -15.07 3.46 17.47
CA GLU A 120 -15.88 4.24 16.52
C GLU A 120 -15.09 4.73 15.30
N THR A 121 -13.76 4.84 15.40
CA THR A 121 -12.90 5.32 14.30
C THR A 121 -12.09 4.20 13.67
N LEU A 122 -11.48 3.33 14.48
CA LEU A 122 -10.55 2.29 14.00
C LEU A 122 -11.27 1.06 13.45
N GLN A 123 -12.48 0.78 13.94
CA GLN A 123 -13.30 -0.35 13.51
C GLN A 123 -14.49 0.09 12.65
N ARG A 124 -14.48 1.34 12.17
CA ARG A 124 -15.46 1.80 11.18
C ARG A 124 -15.13 1.20 9.83
N THR A 125 -16.16 1.10 9.00
CA THR A 125 -16.00 0.77 7.60
C THR A 125 -16.89 1.70 6.79
N ASP A 126 -16.26 2.54 5.97
CA ASP A 126 -16.96 3.53 5.16
C ASP A 126 -16.98 3.02 3.71
N PRO A 127 -18.16 2.73 3.12
CA PRO A 127 -18.24 2.24 1.76
C PRO A 127 -17.84 3.32 0.74
N PRO A 128 -17.18 2.94 -0.38
CA PRO A 128 -16.82 3.89 -1.43
C PRO A 128 -18.06 4.47 -2.11
N LYS A 129 -18.04 5.78 -2.31
CA LYS A 129 -18.92 6.46 -3.27
C LYS A 129 -18.29 6.30 -4.65
N ALA A 130 -18.83 5.38 -5.43
CA ALA A 130 -18.28 5.02 -6.72
C ALA A 130 -19.15 5.50 -7.88
N HIS A 131 -18.50 5.97 -8.95
CA HIS A 131 -19.15 6.47 -10.16
C HIS A 131 -18.18 6.42 -11.35
N VAL A 132 -18.72 6.47 -12.56
CA VAL A 132 -17.93 6.47 -13.80
C VAL A 132 -18.08 7.81 -14.51
N THR A 133 -16.95 8.41 -14.85
CA THR A 133 -16.85 9.65 -15.63
C THR A 133 -16.40 9.33 -17.05
N HIS A 134 -16.89 10.13 -18.01
CA HIS A 134 -16.62 9.99 -19.43
C HIS A 134 -15.86 11.21 -19.95
N HIS A 135 -14.72 10.98 -20.58
CA HIS A 135 -13.82 12.02 -21.07
C HIS A 135 -13.49 11.78 -22.54
N PRO A 136 -14.11 12.53 -23.48
CA PRO A 136 -13.72 12.48 -24.88
C PRO A 136 -12.25 12.90 -25.06
N VAL A 137 -11.46 12.07 -25.74
CA VAL A 137 -10.05 12.38 -26.07
C VAL A 137 -9.92 12.75 -27.54
N SER A 138 -10.58 11.99 -28.42
CA SER A 138 -10.65 12.23 -29.86
C SER A 138 -11.91 11.61 -30.46
N GLU A 139 -12.14 11.81 -31.76
CA GLU A 139 -13.21 11.14 -32.53
C GLU A 139 -13.11 9.60 -32.52
N ARG A 140 -11.99 9.02 -32.07
CA ARG A 140 -11.75 7.58 -32.05
C ARG A 140 -11.55 7.02 -30.66
N GLU A 141 -11.54 7.86 -29.63
CA GLU A 141 -11.19 7.45 -28.29
C GLU A 141 -11.87 8.31 -27.23
N VAL A 142 -12.45 7.60 -26.27
CA VAL A 142 -13.00 8.14 -25.03
C VAL A 142 -12.26 7.47 -23.88
N THR A 143 -12.03 8.19 -22.78
CA THR A 143 -11.58 7.59 -21.53
C THR A 143 -12.77 7.45 -20.58
N LEU A 144 -13.01 6.22 -20.11
CA LEU A 144 -13.88 5.99 -18.96
C LEU A 144 -13.02 5.91 -17.71
N ARG A 145 -13.38 6.70 -16.68
CA ARG A 145 -12.69 6.68 -15.39
C ARG A 145 -13.66 6.34 -14.27
N CYS A 146 -13.41 5.22 -13.62
CA CYS A 146 -14.14 4.76 -12.46
C CYS A 146 -13.49 5.29 -11.18
N TRP A 147 -14.25 6.04 -10.41
CA TRP A 147 -13.82 6.62 -9.15
C TRP A 147 -14.35 5.80 -7.98
N ALA A 148 -13.57 5.70 -6.92
CA ALA A 148 -14.01 5.30 -5.59
C ALA A 148 -13.51 6.37 -4.61
N LEU A 149 -14.44 7.01 -3.88
CA LEU A 149 -14.16 8.14 -3.01
C LEU A 149 -14.70 7.90 -1.60
N GLY A 150 -14.03 8.48 -0.59
CA GLY A 150 -14.55 8.58 0.76
C GLY A 150 -14.65 7.24 1.49
N PHE A 151 -13.80 6.27 1.14
CA PHE A 151 -13.83 4.93 1.74
C PHE A 151 -12.77 4.76 2.82
N TYR A 152 -13.03 3.83 3.74
CA TYR A 152 -12.09 3.39 4.77
C TYR A 152 -12.40 1.93 5.11
N PRO A 153 -11.39 1.04 5.23
CA PRO A 153 -9.94 1.27 5.19
C PRO A 153 -9.38 1.46 3.77
N ALA A 154 -8.05 1.57 3.63
CA ALA A 154 -7.40 1.84 2.35
C ALA A 154 -7.48 0.68 1.33
N ASP A 155 -7.71 -0.54 1.81
CA ASP A 155 -7.75 -1.73 0.97
C ASP A 155 -9.01 -1.75 0.12
N ILE A 156 -8.83 -1.60 -1.19
CA ILE A 156 -9.90 -1.57 -2.19
C ILE A 156 -9.39 -2.18 -3.50
N SER A 157 -10.27 -2.85 -4.24
CA SER A 157 -9.98 -3.33 -5.59
C SER A 157 -10.90 -2.65 -6.61
N LEU A 158 -10.30 -2.08 -7.66
CA LEU A 158 -10.99 -1.49 -8.82
C LEU A 158 -10.50 -2.22 -10.07
N THR A 159 -11.40 -2.82 -10.83
CA THR A 159 -11.06 -3.47 -12.12
C THR A 159 -12.02 -3.06 -13.21
N TRP A 160 -11.53 -3.06 -14.45
CA TRP A 160 -12.36 -2.88 -15.65
C TRP A 160 -12.54 -4.22 -16.36
N GLN A 161 -13.76 -4.48 -16.81
CA GLN A 161 -14.08 -5.60 -17.67
C GLN A 161 -14.75 -5.13 -18.95
N ARG A 162 -14.47 -5.81 -20.06
CA ARG A 162 -15.19 -5.67 -21.33
C ARG A 162 -15.88 -6.99 -21.65
N ASP A 163 -17.21 -6.99 -21.72
CA ASP A 163 -18.01 -8.21 -21.94
C ASP A 163 -17.65 -9.37 -20.99
N GLY A 164 -17.21 -9.04 -19.76
CA GLY A 164 -16.77 -10.00 -18.74
C GLY A 164 -15.28 -10.36 -18.75
N GLU A 165 -14.48 -9.84 -19.70
CA GLU A 165 -13.03 -10.06 -19.75
C GLU A 165 -12.25 -8.92 -19.08
N ASP A 166 -11.36 -9.25 -18.14
CA ASP A 166 -10.54 -8.27 -17.41
C ASP A 166 -9.59 -7.48 -18.33
N GLN A 167 -9.50 -6.16 -18.10
CA GLN A 167 -8.70 -5.21 -18.90
C GLN A 167 -7.44 -4.72 -18.16
N THR A 168 -6.82 -5.55 -17.31
CA THR A 168 -5.71 -5.17 -16.41
C THR A 168 -4.50 -4.56 -17.12
N GLN A 169 -4.22 -4.94 -18.38
CA GLN A 169 -3.06 -4.42 -19.13
C GLN A 169 -3.32 -3.02 -19.74
N ASP A 170 -4.56 -2.74 -20.09
CA ASP A 170 -4.96 -1.50 -20.77
C ASP A 170 -5.51 -0.45 -19.79
N MET A 171 -5.64 -0.81 -18.51
CA MET A 171 -6.13 0.09 -17.47
C MET A 171 -5.02 0.93 -16.85
N GLU A 172 -5.28 2.22 -16.73
CA GLU A 172 -4.50 3.11 -15.86
C GLU A 172 -5.07 3.03 -14.44
N LEU A 173 -4.32 2.44 -13.52
CA LEU A 173 -4.70 2.31 -12.12
C LEU A 173 -3.78 3.15 -11.23
N VAL A 174 -4.35 4.08 -10.47
CA VAL A 174 -3.56 4.86 -9.51
C VAL A 174 -3.46 4.16 -8.16
N GLU A 175 -2.37 4.45 -7.44
CA GLU A 175 -2.25 4.08 -6.03
C GLU A 175 -3.40 4.67 -5.20
N THR A 176 -3.74 3.99 -4.11
CA THR A 176 -4.75 4.50 -3.17
C THR A 176 -4.18 5.71 -2.45
N ARG A 177 -4.90 6.83 -2.46
CA ARG A 177 -4.42 8.11 -1.92
C ARG A 177 -5.28 8.57 -0.74
N PRO A 178 -4.69 9.18 0.30
CA PRO A 178 -5.47 9.78 1.38
C PRO A 178 -6.24 11.00 0.87
N ALA A 179 -7.47 11.19 1.35
CA ALA A 179 -8.29 12.38 1.06
C ALA A 179 -8.04 13.54 2.04
N GLY A 180 -7.42 13.27 3.20
CA GLY A 180 -7.09 14.26 4.22
C GLY A 180 -8.07 14.36 5.39
N ASP A 181 -9.22 13.69 5.30
CA ASP A 181 -10.28 13.61 6.33
C ASP A 181 -10.33 12.24 7.05
N GLY A 182 -9.28 11.42 6.86
CA GLY A 182 -9.22 10.05 7.35
C GLY A 182 -9.90 9.02 6.44
N THR A 183 -10.31 9.41 5.22
CA THR A 183 -10.76 8.50 4.16
C THR A 183 -9.76 8.43 3.01
N PHE A 184 -10.03 7.55 2.05
CA PHE A 184 -9.20 7.30 0.87
C PHE A 184 -9.95 7.53 -0.43
N GLN A 185 -9.18 7.68 -1.51
CA GLN A 185 -9.66 7.76 -2.89
C GLN A 185 -8.76 6.96 -3.82
N LYS A 186 -9.37 6.37 -4.86
CA LYS A 186 -8.69 5.63 -5.93
C LYS A 186 -9.50 5.75 -7.21
N TRP A 187 -8.86 5.63 -8.36
CA TRP A 187 -9.55 5.50 -9.63
C TRP A 187 -8.83 4.55 -10.58
N ALA A 188 -9.59 4.00 -11.52
CA ALA A 188 -9.10 3.19 -12.62
C ALA A 188 -9.69 3.73 -13.93
N ALA A 189 -8.87 3.91 -14.97
CA ALA A 189 -9.31 4.41 -16.26
C ALA A 189 -8.97 3.43 -17.39
N VAL A 190 -9.78 3.45 -18.45
CA VAL A 190 -9.56 2.65 -19.66
C VAL A 190 -9.90 3.49 -20.90
N GLY A 191 -9.10 3.36 -21.95
CA GLY A 191 -9.41 3.92 -23.27
C GLY A 191 -10.42 3.02 -24.00
N VAL A 192 -11.50 3.61 -24.50
CA VAL A 192 -12.60 2.90 -25.15
C VAL A 192 -12.92 3.51 -26.52
N PRO A 193 -13.26 2.68 -27.52
CA PRO A 193 -13.83 3.16 -28.77
C PRO A 193 -15.19 3.84 -28.52
N PRO A 194 -15.46 5.02 -29.12
CA PRO A 194 -16.76 5.67 -29.04
C PRO A 194 -17.89 4.74 -29.50
N GLY A 195 -18.97 4.66 -28.73
CA GLY A 195 -20.12 3.79 -28.98
C GLY A 195 -20.01 2.38 -28.35
N GLU A 196 -18.85 2.03 -27.78
CA GLU A 196 -18.65 0.76 -27.08
C GLU A 196 -18.72 0.89 -25.54
N GLU A 197 -19.00 2.08 -25.00
CA GLU A 197 -18.89 2.40 -23.57
C GLU A 197 -19.72 1.44 -22.69
N GLN A 198 -20.89 1.01 -23.16
CA GLN A 198 -21.80 0.12 -22.43
C GLN A 198 -21.29 -1.32 -22.29
N ARG A 199 -20.30 -1.72 -23.11
CA ARG A 199 -19.61 -3.02 -23.01
C ARG A 199 -18.64 -3.06 -21.84
N TYR A 200 -18.24 -1.90 -21.32
CA TYR A 200 -17.28 -1.77 -20.24
C TYR A 200 -17.99 -1.61 -18.90
N THR A 201 -17.56 -2.41 -17.93
CA THR A 201 -18.03 -2.35 -16.55
C THR A 201 -16.87 -2.18 -15.59
N CYS A 202 -16.99 -1.25 -14.66
CA CYS A 202 -16.09 -1.12 -13.53
C CYS A 202 -16.60 -1.97 -12.36
N HIS A 203 -15.72 -2.74 -11.75
CA HIS A 203 -16.01 -3.54 -10.55
C HIS A 203 -15.26 -2.96 -9.36
N VAL A 204 -15.99 -2.74 -8.27
CA VAL A 204 -15.43 -2.18 -7.03
C VAL A 204 -15.68 -3.15 -5.89
N GLN A 205 -14.60 -3.60 -5.25
CA GLN A 205 -14.64 -4.45 -4.06
C GLN A 205 -14.01 -3.72 -2.88
N HIS A 206 -14.73 -3.65 -1.77
CA HIS A 206 -14.32 -3.02 -0.54
C HIS A 206 -15.04 -3.70 0.63
N GLU A 207 -14.41 -3.86 1.79
CA GLU A 207 -15.03 -4.56 2.94
C GLU A 207 -16.28 -3.85 3.49
N GLY A 208 -16.42 -2.55 3.21
CA GLY A 208 -17.61 -1.77 3.56
C GLY A 208 -18.82 -1.99 2.67
N LEU A 209 -18.66 -2.70 1.55
CA LEU A 209 -19.75 -3.02 0.65
C LEU A 209 -20.33 -4.39 1.00
N PRO A 210 -21.68 -4.52 1.10
CA PRO A 210 -22.31 -5.82 1.33
C PRO A 210 -22.11 -6.77 0.13
N GLU A 211 -22.04 -6.21 -1.08
CA GLU A 211 -21.74 -6.90 -2.33
C GLU A 211 -20.87 -6.02 -3.24
N PRO A 212 -20.02 -6.60 -4.10
CA PRO A 212 -19.25 -5.82 -5.07
C PRO A 212 -20.15 -4.95 -5.95
N LEU A 213 -19.72 -3.71 -6.22
CA LEU A 213 -20.44 -2.84 -7.15
C LEU A 213 -19.99 -3.13 -8.58
N THR A 214 -20.95 -3.16 -9.50
CA THR A 214 -20.71 -3.17 -10.94
C THR A 214 -21.31 -1.91 -11.56
N LEU A 215 -20.45 -1.05 -12.10
CA LEU A 215 -20.82 0.26 -12.63
C LEU A 215 -20.60 0.32 -14.14
N ARG A 216 -21.53 0.94 -14.85
CA ARG A 216 -21.35 1.39 -16.23
C ARG A 216 -21.34 2.91 -16.26
N TRP A 217 -20.80 3.48 -17.34
CA TRP A 217 -21.06 4.88 -17.61
C TRP A 217 -22.54 5.08 -17.93
N VAL A 218 -23.15 6.10 -17.32
CA VAL A 218 -24.51 6.55 -17.60
C VAL A 218 -24.39 7.96 -18.15
N GLU A 219 -25.04 8.21 -19.27
CA GLU A 219 -25.17 9.55 -19.81
C GLU A 219 -26.03 10.36 -18.84
N GLU A 220 -25.45 11.37 -18.18
CA GLU A 220 -26.24 12.29 -17.36
C GLU A 220 -27.18 13.04 -18.30
N GLY A 221 -28.48 12.77 -18.15
CA GLY A 221 -29.52 13.43 -18.93
C GLY A 221 -29.54 14.95 -18.68
N PRO A 222 -30.11 15.73 -19.62
CA PRO A 222 -30.20 17.18 -19.53
C PRO A 222 -31.03 17.67 -18.32
#